data_AF-A0A814UWE1-F1
#
_entry.id   AF-A0A814UWE1-F1
#
_cell.length_a   1.000
_cell.length_b   1.000
_cell.length_c   1.000
_cell.angle_alpha   90.00
_cell.angle_beta   90.00
_cell.angle_gamma   90.00
#
_symmetry.space_group_name_H-M   'P 1'
#
loop_
_entity.id
_entity.type
_entity.pdbx_description
1 polymer ?
#
loop_
_entity_poly.entity_id
_entity_poly.type
_entity_poly.pdbx_seq_one_letter_code
_entity_poly.pdbx_strand_id
1 'polypeptide(L)'
;MSTHESSDKITSSYIDEPPINVNVETFFANYTSIPALMLRDHLTAVRERAWKNFNFPCLGRWSFLEFAIQQSPIYEEILEKCKNEDATVIDFGCCLS
;
A
#
# COMPACT_ATOMS: atom_id res chain seq x y z
N MET A 1 -9.70 36.82 28.11
CA MET A 1 -10.14 36.32 26.78
C MET A 1 -8.90 35.92 26.01
N SER A 2 -8.55 34.63 26.08
CA SER A 2 -7.41 34.08 25.35
C SER A 2 -7.97 33.15 24.29
N THR A 3 -7.94 33.59 23.04
CA THR A 3 -8.18 32.75 21.88
C THR A 3 -6.91 31.94 21.67
N HIS A 4 -6.91 30.69 22.13
CA HIS A 4 -5.93 29.71 21.66
C HIS A 4 -6.33 29.32 20.24
N GLU A 5 -5.70 29.98 19.28
CA GLU A 5 -5.76 29.66 17.86
C GLU A 5 -5.06 28.32 17.65
N SER A 6 -5.83 27.37 17.12
CA SER A 6 -5.47 25.98 16.96
C SER A 6 -4.33 25.84 15.94
N SER A 7 -3.41 24.94 16.24
CA SER A 7 -2.23 24.62 15.43
C SER A 7 -2.62 24.22 14.01
N ASP A 8 -2.26 25.05 13.04
CA ASP A 8 -2.36 24.75 11.62
C ASP A 8 -1.03 24.27 11.05
N LYS A 9 -1.15 23.23 10.21
CA LYS A 9 -0.17 22.65 9.26
C LYS A 9 0.76 21.55 9.76
N ILE A 10 0.18 20.35 9.95
CA ILE A 10 0.76 19.14 9.33
C ILE A 10 -0.09 18.89 8.09
N THR A 11 0.52 19.00 6.91
CA THR A 11 -0.09 18.65 5.62
C THR A 11 -0.68 17.25 5.71
N SER A 12 -2.00 17.13 5.54
CA SER A 12 -2.73 15.86 5.65
C SER A 12 -2.01 14.75 4.88
N SER A 13 -1.62 13.68 5.56
CA SER A 13 -1.03 12.49 4.93
C SER A 13 -2.05 11.70 4.09
N TYR A 14 -3.31 12.12 4.10
CA TYR A 14 -4.41 11.56 3.35
C TYR A 14 -4.59 12.28 2.02
N ILE A 15 -4.53 11.51 0.94
CA ILE A 15 -4.85 11.96 -0.42
C ILE A 15 -6.19 11.33 -0.76
N ASP A 16 -7.17 12.14 -1.18
CA ASP A 16 -8.52 11.63 -1.45
C ASP A 16 -8.49 10.56 -2.56
N GLU A 17 -7.84 10.90 -3.67
CA GLU A 17 -7.62 10.04 -4.83
C GLU A 17 -6.13 9.87 -5.14
N PRO A 18 -5.42 8.99 -4.42
CA PRO A 18 -4.04 8.67 -4.77
C PRO A 18 -4.02 7.91 -6.11
N PRO A 19 -2.94 8.07 -6.89
CA PRO A 19 -2.77 7.37 -8.16
C PRO A 19 -2.65 5.86 -7.93
N ILE A 20 -3.18 5.05 -8.85
CA ILE A 20 -2.94 3.61 -8.87
C ILE A 20 -1.80 3.36 -9.87
N ASN A 21 -0.78 2.63 -9.43
CA ASN A 21 0.28 2.17 -10.31
C ASN A 21 -0.27 1.09 -11.28
N VAL A 22 0.06 1.16 -12.57
CA VAL A 22 -0.35 0.18 -13.59
C VAL A 22 -0.02 -1.27 -13.22
N ASN A 23 1.07 -1.50 -12.47
CA ASN A 23 1.44 -2.82 -11.98
C ASN A 23 0.43 -3.35 -10.96
N VAL A 24 -0.13 -2.47 -10.13
CA VAL A 24 -1.19 -2.82 -9.18
C VAL A 24 -2.46 -3.18 -9.93
N GLU A 25 -2.89 -2.37 -10.91
CA GLU A 25 -4.05 -2.69 -11.74
C GLU A 25 -3.90 -4.04 -12.44
N THR A 26 -2.73 -4.27 -13.05
CA THR A 26 -2.39 -5.52 -13.74
C THR A 26 -2.38 -6.71 -12.77
N PHE A 27 -1.79 -6.55 -11.59
CA PHE A 27 -1.76 -7.60 -10.57
C PHE A 27 -3.18 -7.97 -10.13
N PHE A 28 -3.99 -6.98 -9.76
CA PHE A 28 -5.36 -7.26 -9.31
C PHE A 28 -6.23 -7.85 -10.43
N ALA A 29 -6.07 -7.39 -11.68
CA ALA A 29 -6.81 -7.95 -12.81
C ALA A 29 -6.45 -9.43 -13.10
N ASN A 30 -5.19 -9.81 -12.93
CA ASN A 30 -4.71 -11.15 -13.24
C ASN A 30 -4.87 -12.15 -12.09
N TYR A 31 -4.75 -11.69 -10.84
CA TYR A 31 -4.70 -12.54 -9.66
C TYR A 31 -5.96 -12.46 -8.79
N THR A 32 -6.90 -11.56 -9.10
CA THR A 32 -8.17 -11.45 -8.38
C THR A 32 -9.34 -11.46 -9.35
N SER A 33 -10.54 -11.74 -8.83
CA SER A 33 -11.78 -11.65 -9.61
C SER A 33 -12.41 -10.25 -9.56
N ILE A 34 -11.67 -9.21 -9.18
CA ILE A 34 -12.18 -7.84 -9.09
C ILE A 34 -12.11 -7.18 -10.47
N PRO A 35 -13.26 -6.78 -11.05
CA PRO A 35 -13.27 -6.04 -12.32
C PRO A 35 -12.53 -4.70 -12.18
N ALA A 36 -11.80 -4.30 -13.22
CA ALA A 36 -11.00 -3.07 -13.22
C ALA A 36 -11.79 -1.82 -12.82
N LEU A 37 -13.05 -1.69 -13.27
CA LEU A 37 -13.94 -0.58 -12.90
C LEU A 37 -14.26 -0.53 -11.39
N MET A 38 -14.21 -1.66 -10.69
CA MET A 38 -14.50 -1.73 -9.25
C MET A 38 -13.23 -1.72 -8.39
N LEU A 39 -12.04 -1.78 -8.99
CA LEU A 39 -10.78 -1.88 -8.24
C LEU A 39 -10.56 -0.66 -7.34
N ARG A 40 -10.73 0.55 -7.87
CA ARG A 40 -10.56 1.79 -7.09
C ARG A 40 -11.51 1.83 -5.89
N ASP A 41 -12.79 1.58 -6.11
CA ASP A 41 -13.80 1.58 -5.04
C ASP A 41 -13.48 0.54 -3.97
N HIS A 42 -13.03 -0.64 -4.38
CA HIS A 42 -12.60 -1.69 -3.48
C HIS A 42 -11.41 -1.25 -2.60
N LEU A 43 -10.35 -0.72 -3.22
CA LEU A 43 -9.15 -0.26 -2.53
C LEU A 43 -9.45 0.91 -1.58
N THR A 44 -10.28 1.86 -2.01
CA THR A 44 -10.78 2.95 -1.16
C THR A 44 -11.53 2.39 0.04
N ALA A 45 -12.47 1.46 -0.16
CA ALA A 45 -13.23 0.88 0.94
C ALA A 45 -12.33 0.13 1.94
N VAL A 46 -11.27 -0.53 1.49
CA VAL A 46 -10.26 -1.15 2.36
C VAL A 46 -9.48 -0.09 3.16
N ARG A 47 -8.97 0.95 2.47
CA ARG A 47 -8.29 2.09 3.12
C ARG A 47 -9.16 2.69 4.22
N GLU A 48 -10.41 3.03 3.92
CA GLU A 48 -11.30 3.71 4.87
C GLU A 48 -11.56 2.89 6.14
N ARG A 49 -11.65 1.56 6.02
CA ARG A 49 -11.80 0.70 7.20
C ARG A 49 -10.56 0.74 8.09
N ALA A 50 -9.36 0.75 7.50
CA ALA A 50 -8.11 0.85 8.25
C ALA A 50 -7.89 2.26 8.82
N TRP A 51 -8.14 3.30 8.03
CA TRP A 51 -7.93 4.71 8.36
C TRP A 51 -8.74 5.15 9.60
N LYS A 52 -9.96 4.62 9.77
CA LYS A 52 -10.79 4.88 10.97
C LYS A 52 -10.07 4.62 12.29
N ASN A 53 -9.14 3.67 12.31
CA ASN A 53 -8.41 3.26 13.51
C ASN A 53 -6.95 3.71 13.48
N PHE A 54 -6.34 3.81 12.29
CA PHE A 54 -4.92 4.06 12.10
C PHE A 54 -4.67 5.08 10.98
N ASN A 55 -4.14 6.25 11.33
CA ASN A 55 -3.86 7.33 10.38
C ASN A 55 -2.42 7.26 9.82
N PHE A 56 -1.99 6.07 9.39
CA PHE A 56 -0.63 5.89 8.86
C PHE A 56 -0.48 6.46 7.45
N PRO A 57 0.58 7.24 7.14
CA PRO A 57 0.74 7.87 5.82
C PRO A 57 0.63 6.92 4.63
N CYS A 58 1.13 5.68 4.76
CA CYS A 58 1.02 4.66 3.72
C CYS A 58 -0.42 4.25 3.40
N LEU A 59 -1.35 4.31 4.36
CA LEU A 59 -2.78 4.12 4.11
C LEU A 59 -3.37 5.30 3.34
N GLY A 60 -3.04 6.53 3.76
CA GLY A 60 -3.56 7.76 3.15
C GLY A 60 -3.07 7.98 1.72
N ARG A 61 -1.87 7.49 1.40
CA ARG A 61 -1.22 7.61 0.09
C ARG A 61 -1.27 6.35 -0.76
N TRP A 62 -1.82 5.26 -0.24
CA TRP A 62 -1.80 3.92 -0.87
C TRP A 62 -0.40 3.31 -1.08
N SER A 63 0.63 3.78 -0.40
CA SER A 63 1.97 3.21 -0.52
C SER A 63 2.09 1.76 -0.04
N PHE A 64 1.10 1.23 0.69
CA PHE A 64 1.02 -0.20 1.02
C PHE A 64 0.71 -1.09 -0.20
N LEU A 65 0.31 -0.51 -1.34
CA LEU A 65 0.10 -1.22 -2.60
C LEU A 65 1.35 -1.23 -3.48
N GLU A 66 2.41 -0.54 -3.08
CA GLU A 66 3.65 -0.47 -3.87
C GLU A 66 4.45 -1.76 -3.70
N PHE A 67 4.90 -2.36 -4.80
CA PHE A 67 5.75 -3.56 -4.80
C PHE A 67 7.22 -3.19 -4.53
N ALA A 68 7.51 -2.58 -3.38
CA ALA A 68 8.81 -2.00 -3.06
C ALA A 68 9.96 -3.03 -3.08
N ILE A 69 9.68 -4.29 -2.69
CA ILE A 69 10.68 -5.36 -2.68
C ILE A 69 11.31 -5.62 -4.05
N GLN A 70 10.58 -5.37 -5.14
CA GLN A 70 11.08 -5.54 -6.51
C GLN A 70 12.21 -4.57 -6.86
N GLN A 71 12.32 -3.47 -6.12
CA GLN A 71 13.38 -2.46 -6.31
C GLN A 71 14.67 -2.83 -5.56
N SER A 72 14.63 -3.89 -4.74
CA SER A 72 15.80 -4.35 -4.00
C SER A 72 16.86 -4.91 -4.96
N PRO A 73 18.15 -4.58 -4.80
CA PRO A 73 19.22 -5.12 -5.65
C PRO A 73 19.38 -6.64 -5.54
N ILE A 74 18.82 -7.25 -4.49
CA ILE A 74 18.84 -8.71 -4.26
C ILE A 74 17.53 -9.40 -4.65
N TYR A 75 16.57 -8.67 -5.26
CA TYR A 75 15.25 -9.24 -5.58
C TYR A 75 15.34 -10.47 -6.48
N GLU A 76 16.15 -10.42 -7.55
CA GLU A 76 16.30 -11.56 -8.47
C GLU A 76 16.90 -12.79 -7.76
N GLU A 77 17.89 -12.59 -6.90
CA GLU A 77 18.47 -13.68 -6.11
C GLU A 77 17.43 -14.32 -5.17
N ILE A 78 16.61 -13.50 -4.51
CA ILE A 78 15.51 -13.99 -3.67
C ILE A 78 14.51 -14.76 -4.51
N LEU A 79 14.10 -14.21 -5.66
CA LEU A 79 13.12 -14.83 -6.55
C LEU A 79 13.58 -16.18 -7.08
N GLU A 80 14.84 -16.30 -7.50
CA GLU A 80 15.44 -17.56 -7.92
C GLU A 80 15.44 -18.60 -6.79
N LYS A 81 15.81 -18.18 -5.58
CA LYS A 81 15.77 -19.07 -4.40
C LYS A 81 14.35 -19.55 -4.11
N CYS A 82 13.36 -18.66 -4.20
CA CYS A 82 11.94 -18.96 -3.91
C CYS A 82 11.30 -19.96 -4.88
N LYS A 83 11.88 -20.16 -6.07
CA LYS A 83 11.37 -21.14 -7.04
C LYS A 83 11.69 -22.59 -6.66
N ASN A 84 12.57 -22.81 -5.67
CA ASN A 84 12.87 -24.14 -5.15
C ASN A 84 11.80 -24.58 -4.15
N GLU A 85 11.41 -25.87 -4.18
CA GLU A 85 10.28 -26.39 -3.40
C GLU A 85 10.48 -26.28 -1.86
N ASP A 86 11.72 -26.18 -1.38
CA ASP A 86 12.06 -26.10 0.06
C ASP A 86 12.41 -24.69 0.55
N ALA A 87 12.22 -23.65 -0.26
CA ALA A 87 12.60 -22.29 0.11
C ALA A 87 11.66 -21.68 1.17
N THR A 88 12.24 -21.10 2.22
CA THR A 88 11.50 -20.32 3.23
C THR A 88 11.92 -18.85 3.17
N VAL A 89 10.95 -17.96 3.02
CA VAL A 89 11.15 -16.50 3.06
C VAL A 89 10.63 -15.97 4.38
N ILE A 90 11.48 -15.18 5.06
CA ILE A 90 11.09 -14.44 6.27
C ILE A 90 11.23 -12.96 5.95
N ASP A 91 10.12 -12.24 6.05
CA ASP A 91 10.10 -10.79 5.91
C ASP A 91 10.16 -10.13 7.30
N PHE A 92 11.25 -9.39 7.57
CA PHE A 92 11.44 -8.66 8.81
C PHE A 92 11.03 -7.21 8.63
N GLY A 93 9.94 -6.80 9.29
CA GLY A 93 9.40 -5.44 9.17
C GLY A 93 8.26 -5.30 8.16
N CYS A 94 7.55 -6.40 7.86
CA CYS A 94 6.46 -6.53 6.88
C CYS A 94 5.22 -5.65 7.08
N CYS A 95 5.28 -4.66 7.99
CA CYS A 95 4.11 -4.02 8.54
C CYS A 95 3.18 -3.51 7.43
N LEU A 96 3.73 -2.88 6.36
CA LEU A 96 2.97 -2.31 5.23
C LEU A 96 3.81 -2.16 3.91
N SER A 97 4.74 -3.08 3.60
CA SER A 97 5.66 -3.04 2.44
C SER A 97 5.63 -4.29 1.56
#